data_AF-A0AAI9WAA0-F1
#
_entry.id   AF-A0AAI9WAA0-F1
#
_cell.length_a   1.000
_cell.length_b   1.000
_cell.length_c   1.000
_cell.angle_alpha   90.00
_cell.angle_beta   90.00
_cell.angle_gamma   90.00
#
_symmetry.space_group_name_H-M   'P 1'
#
loop_
_entity.id
_entity.type
_entity.pdbx_description
1 polymer ?
#
loop_
_entity_poly.entity_id
_entity_poly.type
_entity_poly.pdbx_seq_one_letter_code
_entity_poly.pdbx_strand_id
1 'polypeptide(L)'
;MELNFILLSIILVSGIFILKILSFKKVPRFVFMGLITSGLLFGGALSYFVMVLLNYNPEVGKDSSRLDDILRISIPLLGSLITAFSLVIASKNTANNEESSKRQGILELIKFTTDIINDHEIMKESNTLIANLEKNLASSSTKVDMLVNRGAGFVFDYLTRNNEENRNEILEKLEKNLSFDEGSELDKEKNGLIQLIKSNEIKDMRSLWITINHLSGKPSINYGILNETHVYKLNADWIGRGLKRHYFYSKTILNRNRNILTELIQENSKQDFNDSFITYDDVYRVCDSTFDGQYPKLGHFFRTTHRTIKLINQHFSNDIEEHRQHIGLLRAQIPDEIAVLLFYNAFYSERGLGMGIEMISSNFFGDLHDFKFDKSKMPIYKLKSSQHFQTNGMSLADQNSYVICKLFTQNDESIKFKNDFLKAKRNNDRNFFYSQNIPFKEPINILESTKLKFLGFLPFKKIDPPYLIKELDLRTDGPNLLLVNKFREVFFENSTRYYKDDFEKYNI
;
A
#
# COMPACT_ATOMS: atom_id res chain seq x y z
N MET A 1 -20.22 31.05 63.51
CA MET A 1 -19.02 30.61 62.77
C MET A 1 -19.07 29.11 62.46
N GLU A 2 -19.47 28.27 63.42
CA GLU A 2 -19.58 26.80 63.23
C GLU A 2 -20.53 26.36 62.10
N LEU A 3 -21.66 27.07 61.90
CA LEU A 3 -22.64 26.69 60.88
C LEU A 3 -22.12 26.85 59.43
N ASN A 4 -21.31 27.89 59.18
CA ASN A 4 -20.70 28.09 57.86
C ASN A 4 -19.67 26.99 57.54
N PHE A 5 -19.04 26.43 58.57
CA PHE A 5 -18.07 25.34 58.42
C PHE A 5 -18.75 24.02 58.04
N ILE A 6 -19.91 23.74 58.65
CA ILE A 6 -20.74 22.57 58.32
C ILE A 6 -21.23 22.65 56.86
N LEU A 7 -21.69 23.83 56.44
CA LEU A 7 -22.19 24.02 55.09
C LEU A 7 -21.09 23.89 54.03
N LEU A 8 -19.93 24.49 54.28
CA LEU A 8 -18.76 24.35 53.41
C LEU A 8 -18.35 22.87 53.29
N SER A 9 -18.39 22.13 54.40
CA SER A 9 -18.07 20.69 54.42
C SER A 9 -19.05 19.86 53.58
N ILE A 10 -20.35 20.16 53.64
CA ILE A 10 -21.38 19.49 52.82
C ILE A 10 -21.16 19.78 51.32
N ILE A 11 -20.83 21.02 50.98
CA ILE A 11 -20.53 21.44 49.61
C ILE A 11 -19.29 20.68 49.07
N LEU A 12 -18.24 20.61 49.88
CA LEU A 12 -16.97 19.97 49.51
C LEU A 12 -17.11 18.45 49.34
N VAL A 13 -17.82 17.79 50.26
CA VAL A 13 -18.11 16.34 50.18
C VAL A 13 -18.98 16.02 48.96
N SER A 14 -19.98 16.85 48.68
CA SER A 14 -20.84 16.69 47.49
C SER A 14 -20.06 16.89 46.20
N GLY A 15 -19.16 17.88 46.15
CA GLY A 15 -18.28 18.13 45.01
C GLY A 15 -17.32 16.96 44.74
N ILE A 16 -16.69 16.41 45.78
CA ILE A 16 -15.81 15.23 45.67
C ILE A 16 -16.60 14.00 45.19
N PHE A 17 -17.83 13.83 45.67
CA PHE A 17 -18.69 12.73 45.26
C PHE A 17 -19.09 12.84 43.78
N ILE A 18 -19.46 14.05 43.31
CA ILE A 18 -19.76 14.32 41.90
C ILE A 18 -18.54 14.06 41.00
N LEU A 19 -17.35 14.52 41.39
CA LEU A 19 -16.11 14.27 40.64
C LEU A 19 -15.77 12.78 40.56
N LYS A 20 -15.99 12.03 41.65
CA LYS A 20 -15.78 10.58 41.69
C LYS A 20 -16.83 9.81 40.89
N ILE A 21 -18.01 10.38 40.69
CA ILE A 21 -19.06 9.81 39.83
C ILE A 21 -18.76 10.02 38.35
N LEU A 22 -18.23 11.19 37.99
CA LEU A 22 -17.80 11.49 36.62
C LEU A 22 -16.67 10.56 36.14
N SER A 23 -15.93 9.93 37.05
CA SER A 23 -14.87 8.96 36.69
C SER A 23 -15.37 7.52 36.47
N PHE A 24 -16.64 7.19 36.76
CA PHE A 24 -17.17 5.84 36.52
C PHE A 24 -17.65 5.62 35.07
N LYS A 25 -17.05 4.62 34.38
CA LYS A 25 -17.42 4.22 33.01
C LYS A 25 -18.90 3.78 32.89
N LYS A 26 -19.45 3.06 33.87
CA LYS A 26 -20.87 2.67 33.97
C LYS A 26 -21.46 3.24 35.27
N VAL A 27 -22.61 3.90 35.21
CA VAL A 27 -23.29 4.48 36.37
C VAL A 27 -24.39 3.53 36.83
N PRO A 28 -24.24 2.85 37.98
CA PRO A 28 -25.29 2.03 38.55
C PRO A 28 -26.52 2.86 38.95
N ARG A 29 -27.71 2.24 38.95
CA ARG A 29 -28.97 2.89 39.38
C ARG A 29 -28.90 3.49 40.80
N PHE A 30 -28.10 2.91 41.71
CA PHE A 30 -27.93 3.46 43.06
C PHE A 30 -27.10 4.75 43.07
N VAL A 31 -26.16 4.93 42.13
CA VAL A 31 -25.40 6.18 41.97
C VAL A 31 -26.30 7.29 41.45
N PHE A 32 -27.25 6.95 40.57
CA PHE A 32 -28.28 7.89 40.12
C PHE A 32 -29.18 8.36 41.28
N MET A 33 -29.62 7.44 42.15
CA MET A 33 -30.35 7.82 43.37
C MET A 33 -29.48 8.69 44.29
N GLY A 34 -28.20 8.35 44.47
CA GLY A 34 -27.26 9.16 45.26
C GLY A 34 -27.05 10.58 44.73
N LEU A 35 -27.03 10.76 43.40
CA LEU A 35 -26.95 12.08 42.77
C LEU A 35 -28.20 12.93 42.98
N ILE A 36 -29.40 12.33 42.86
CA ILE A 36 -30.65 13.02 43.15
C ILE A 36 -30.67 13.48 44.61
N THR A 37 -30.29 12.60 45.54
CA THR A 37 -30.24 12.94 46.96
C THR A 37 -29.19 14.02 47.24
N SER A 38 -28.00 13.93 46.65
CA SER A 38 -26.94 14.95 46.82
C SER A 38 -27.32 16.30 46.21
N GLY A 39 -27.97 16.30 45.04
CA GLY A 39 -28.47 17.52 44.40
C GLY A 39 -29.56 18.21 45.22
N LEU A 40 -30.48 17.44 45.80
CA LEU A 40 -31.49 17.96 46.74
C LEU A 40 -30.85 18.57 47.99
N LEU A 41 -29.85 17.88 48.56
CA LEU A 41 -29.13 18.38 49.74
C LEU A 41 -28.33 19.64 49.44
N PHE A 42 -27.64 19.69 48.29
CA PHE A 42 -26.86 20.85 47.88
C PHE A 42 -27.74 22.04 47.53
N GLY A 43 -28.85 21.82 46.81
CA GLY A 43 -29.83 22.86 46.51
C GLY A 43 -30.47 23.44 47.77
N GLY A 44 -30.83 22.57 48.73
CA GLY A 44 -31.32 23.01 50.04
C GLY A 44 -30.28 23.81 50.83
N ALA A 45 -29.04 23.33 50.88
CA ALA A 45 -27.92 24.00 51.56
C ALA A 45 -27.59 25.37 50.94
N LEU A 46 -27.56 25.46 49.60
CA LEU A 46 -27.30 26.70 48.89
C LEU A 46 -28.44 27.70 49.09
N SER A 47 -29.69 27.24 49.03
CA SER A 47 -30.86 28.10 49.29
C SER A 47 -30.83 28.64 50.72
N TYR A 48 -30.48 27.80 51.70
CA TYR A 48 -30.29 28.22 53.08
C TYR A 48 -29.15 29.24 53.24
N PHE A 49 -28.02 29.01 52.57
CA PHE A 49 -26.88 29.93 52.58
C PHE A 49 -27.23 31.29 52.00
N VAL A 50 -27.95 31.34 50.87
CA VAL A 50 -28.43 32.60 50.28
C VAL A 50 -29.35 33.34 51.24
N MET A 51 -30.23 32.64 51.95
CA MET A 51 -31.06 33.26 53.00
C MET A 51 -30.24 33.86 54.14
N VAL A 52 -29.19 33.16 54.58
CA VAL A 52 -28.28 33.65 55.62
C VAL A 52 -27.44 34.84 55.12
N LEU A 53 -26.89 34.76 53.91
CA LEU A 53 -26.01 35.79 53.32
C LEU A 53 -26.76 37.10 53.08
N LEU A 54 -28.03 37.04 52.70
CA LEU A 54 -28.89 38.21 52.51
C LEU A 54 -29.45 38.76 53.83
N ASN A 55 -28.95 38.27 54.98
CA ASN A 55 -29.28 38.76 56.32
C ASN A 55 -30.79 38.75 56.60
N TYR A 56 -31.47 37.68 56.15
CA TYR A 56 -32.92 37.56 56.20
C TYR A 56 -33.39 37.31 57.65
N ASN A 57 -33.75 38.38 58.36
CA ASN A 57 -34.11 38.32 59.78
C ASN A 57 -35.60 37.93 59.96
N PRO A 58 -35.93 36.89 60.73
CA PRO A 58 -37.30 36.42 60.93
C PRO A 58 -38.07 37.24 61.95
N GLU A 59 -38.59 38.40 61.57
CA GLU A 59 -39.71 38.95 62.33
C GLU A 59 -41.01 38.23 61.93
N VAL A 60 -41.52 37.47 62.90
CA VAL A 60 -42.72 36.64 62.82
C VAL A 60 -43.94 37.55 62.82
N GLY A 61 -44.50 37.80 61.65
CA GLY A 61 -45.76 38.53 61.47
C GLY A 61 -46.47 38.03 60.22
N LYS A 62 -47.65 37.44 60.42
CA LYS A 62 -48.63 36.95 59.44
C LYS A 62 -48.53 37.62 58.06
N ASP A 63 -47.93 36.94 57.10
CA ASP A 63 -48.39 36.78 55.71
C ASP A 63 -47.46 35.80 54.98
N SER A 64 -48.01 35.09 54.00
CA SER A 64 -47.55 33.81 53.47
C SER A 64 -46.29 33.85 52.57
N SER A 65 -45.26 34.64 52.83
CA SER A 65 -44.19 34.87 51.84
C SER A 65 -42.88 34.09 52.02
N ARG A 66 -42.64 33.41 53.16
CA ARG A 66 -41.33 32.75 53.41
C ARG A 66 -41.11 31.46 52.65
N LEU A 67 -42.13 30.61 52.65
CA LEU A 67 -42.09 29.35 51.90
C LEU A 67 -42.13 29.64 50.40
N ASP A 68 -42.84 30.71 50.00
CA ASP A 68 -42.94 31.14 48.61
C ASP A 68 -41.58 31.62 48.07
N ASP A 69 -40.81 32.40 48.83
CA ASP A 69 -39.49 32.87 48.41
C ASP A 69 -38.45 31.73 48.31
N ILE A 70 -38.45 30.79 49.26
CA ILE A 70 -37.59 29.60 49.20
C ILE A 70 -37.95 28.75 47.98
N LEU A 71 -39.24 28.51 47.75
CA LEU A 71 -39.69 27.75 46.59
C LEU A 71 -39.35 28.47 45.28
N ARG A 72 -39.50 29.80 45.21
CA ARG A 72 -39.16 30.61 44.04
C ARG A 72 -37.68 30.53 43.65
N ILE A 73 -36.77 30.36 44.61
CA ILE A 73 -35.33 30.26 44.33
C ILE A 73 -34.88 28.81 44.14
N SER A 74 -35.39 27.88 44.96
CA SER A 74 -34.99 26.47 44.93
C SER A 74 -35.57 25.68 43.76
N ILE A 75 -36.80 25.97 43.32
CA ILE A 75 -37.44 25.27 42.20
C ILE A 75 -36.66 25.49 40.88
N PRO A 76 -36.26 26.72 40.49
CA PRO A 76 -35.46 26.93 39.29
C PRO A 76 -34.07 26.30 39.36
N LEU A 77 -33.43 26.29 40.53
CA LEU A 77 -32.12 25.66 40.73
C LEU A 77 -32.19 24.13 40.62
N LEU A 78 -33.20 23.50 41.23
CA LEU A 78 -33.45 22.06 41.06
C LEU A 78 -33.81 21.73 39.60
N GLY A 79 -34.64 22.55 38.95
CA GLY A 79 -34.99 22.41 37.54
C GLY A 79 -33.79 22.45 36.61
N SER A 80 -32.86 23.39 36.84
CA SER A 80 -31.64 23.51 36.01
C SER A 80 -30.66 22.34 36.22
N LEU A 81 -30.50 21.85 37.45
CA LEU A 81 -29.72 20.64 37.74
C LEU A 81 -30.31 19.39 37.07
N ILE A 82 -31.62 19.15 37.22
CA ILE A 82 -32.30 18.01 36.58
C ILE A 82 -32.15 18.07 35.05
N THR A 83 -32.25 19.27 34.47
CA THR A 83 -32.09 19.47 33.02
C THR A 83 -30.66 19.18 32.57
N ALA A 84 -29.64 19.69 33.27
CA ALA A 84 -28.25 19.42 32.95
C ALA A 84 -27.90 17.92 33.04
N PHE A 85 -28.38 17.24 34.08
CA PHE A 85 -28.18 15.78 34.22
C PHE A 85 -28.92 14.98 33.15
N SER A 86 -30.14 15.37 32.79
CA SER A 86 -30.89 14.73 31.71
C SER A 86 -30.17 14.89 30.37
N LEU A 87 -29.53 16.04 30.12
CA LEU A 87 -28.71 16.27 28.93
C LEU A 87 -27.47 15.38 28.89
N VAL A 88 -26.78 15.19 30.03
CA VAL A 88 -25.60 14.31 30.13
C VAL A 88 -25.98 12.85 29.92
N ILE A 89 -27.10 12.39 30.49
CA ILE A 89 -27.61 11.03 30.30
C ILE A 89 -28.07 10.81 28.86
N ALA A 90 -28.82 11.75 28.29
CA ALA A 90 -29.25 11.69 26.90
C ALA A 90 -28.04 11.66 25.96
N SER A 91 -27.03 12.51 26.20
CA SER A 91 -25.78 12.53 25.44
C SER A 91 -25.03 11.19 25.55
N LYS A 92 -24.90 10.62 26.75
CA LYS A 92 -24.21 9.33 26.97
C LYS A 92 -24.97 8.14 26.37
N ASN A 93 -26.30 8.13 26.46
CA ASN A 93 -27.14 7.10 25.84
C ASN A 93 -27.12 7.22 24.31
N THR A 94 -27.07 8.45 23.78
CA THR A 94 -26.92 8.69 22.34
C THR A 94 -25.56 8.21 21.85
N ALA A 95 -24.48 8.48 22.58
CA ALA A 95 -23.14 7.98 22.26
C ALA A 95 -23.05 6.44 22.30
N ASN A 96 -23.64 5.79 23.31
CA ASN A 96 -23.67 4.32 23.39
C ASN A 96 -24.54 3.69 22.28
N ASN A 97 -25.69 4.31 21.97
CA ASN A 97 -26.53 3.88 20.85
C ASN A 97 -25.83 4.07 19.51
N GLU A 98 -25.05 5.14 19.35
CA GLU A 98 -24.24 5.40 18.16
C GLU A 98 -23.12 4.36 18.01
N GLU A 99 -22.41 4.00 19.09
CA GLU A 99 -21.39 2.94 19.07
C GLU A 99 -22.01 1.57 18.76
N SER A 100 -23.15 1.24 19.39
CA SER A 100 -23.88 0.00 19.09
C SER A 100 -24.39 -0.04 17.65
N SER A 101 -24.88 1.09 17.12
CA SER A 101 -25.35 1.20 15.73
C SER A 101 -24.19 1.04 14.73
N LYS A 102 -23.01 1.61 15.03
CA LYS A 102 -21.80 1.44 14.20
C LYS A 102 -21.32 0.00 14.17
N ARG A 103 -21.29 -0.68 15.33
CA ARG A 103 -20.97 -2.13 15.41
C ARG A 103 -21.94 -2.95 14.57
N GLN A 104 -23.25 -2.70 14.71
CA GLN A 104 -24.27 -3.36 13.91
C GLN A 104 -24.08 -3.11 12.40
N GLY A 105 -23.78 -1.87 12.00
CA GLY A 105 -23.50 -1.53 10.60
C GLY A 105 -22.28 -2.25 10.03
N ILE A 106 -21.22 -2.47 10.83
CA ILE A 106 -20.06 -3.26 10.42
C ILE A 106 -20.45 -4.74 10.24
N LEU A 107 -21.22 -5.31 11.15
CA LEU A 107 -21.70 -6.69 11.04
C LEU A 107 -22.60 -6.88 9.80
N GLU A 108 -23.46 -5.92 9.51
CA GLU A 108 -24.29 -5.91 8.30
C GLU A 108 -23.45 -5.82 7.03
N LEU A 109 -22.36 -5.03 7.03
CA LEU A 109 -21.42 -4.99 5.91
C LEU A 109 -20.61 -6.27 5.74
N ILE A 110 -20.19 -6.91 6.85
CA ILE A 110 -19.56 -8.23 6.79
C ILE A 110 -20.53 -9.23 6.17
N LYS A 111 -21.78 -9.27 6.65
CA LYS A 111 -22.81 -10.14 6.09
C LYS A 111 -23.06 -9.85 4.60
N PHE A 112 -23.20 -8.58 4.23
CA PHE A 112 -23.37 -8.19 2.83
C PHE A 112 -22.18 -8.59 1.96
N THR A 113 -20.95 -8.51 2.48
CA THR A 113 -19.74 -8.99 1.79
C THR A 113 -19.81 -10.51 1.57
N THR A 114 -20.25 -11.27 2.58
CA THR A 114 -20.49 -12.71 2.48
C THR A 114 -21.57 -13.06 1.47
N ASP A 115 -22.67 -12.31 1.45
CA ASP A 115 -23.77 -12.52 0.50
C ASP A 115 -23.30 -12.32 -0.95
N ILE A 116 -22.43 -11.33 -1.20
CA ILE A 116 -21.78 -11.16 -2.52
C ILE A 116 -20.88 -12.34 -2.86
N ILE A 117 -20.10 -12.85 -1.90
CA ILE A 117 -19.19 -13.99 -2.15
C ILE A 117 -19.99 -15.26 -2.48
N ASN A 118 -21.11 -15.48 -1.79
CA ASN A 118 -21.97 -16.64 -2.01
C ASN A 118 -22.77 -16.56 -3.32
N ASP A 119 -22.71 -15.45 -4.04
CA ASP A 119 -23.14 -15.39 -5.43
C ASP A 119 -22.26 -16.35 -6.27
N HIS A 120 -22.91 -17.34 -6.88
CA HIS A 120 -22.24 -18.35 -7.70
C HIS A 120 -21.42 -17.71 -8.84
N GLU A 121 -21.79 -16.52 -9.31
CA GLU A 121 -21.00 -15.80 -10.31
C GLU A 121 -19.64 -15.34 -9.75
N ILE A 122 -19.58 -14.81 -8.52
CA ILE A 122 -18.33 -14.29 -7.94
C ILE A 122 -17.32 -15.40 -7.72
N MET A 123 -17.73 -16.55 -7.18
CA MET A 123 -16.82 -17.70 -6.99
C MET A 123 -16.28 -18.20 -8.33
N LYS A 124 -17.14 -18.33 -9.34
CA LYS A 124 -16.75 -18.79 -10.68
C LYS A 124 -15.76 -17.82 -11.35
N GLU A 125 -16.06 -16.53 -11.32
CA GLU A 125 -15.20 -15.49 -11.91
C GLU A 125 -13.86 -15.40 -11.18
N SER A 126 -13.87 -15.55 -9.84
CA SER A 126 -12.65 -15.55 -9.02
C SER A 126 -11.73 -16.73 -9.35
N ASN A 127 -12.28 -17.95 -9.42
CA ASN A 127 -11.51 -19.13 -9.79
C ASN A 127 -10.96 -19.04 -11.22
N THR A 128 -11.76 -18.50 -12.15
CA THR A 128 -11.34 -18.25 -13.53
C THR A 128 -10.18 -17.24 -13.59
N LEU A 129 -10.26 -16.16 -12.80
CA LEU A 129 -9.21 -15.15 -12.72
C LEU A 129 -7.92 -15.73 -12.14
N ILE A 130 -7.96 -16.48 -11.03
CA ILE A 130 -6.78 -17.13 -10.46
C ILE A 130 -6.14 -18.10 -11.46
N ALA A 131 -6.95 -18.94 -12.13
CA ALA A 131 -6.43 -19.86 -13.14
C ALA A 131 -5.78 -19.12 -14.32
N ASN A 132 -6.37 -17.99 -14.76
CA ASN A 132 -5.80 -17.16 -15.80
C ASN A 132 -4.50 -16.47 -15.35
N LEU A 133 -4.43 -15.99 -14.10
CA LEU A 133 -3.22 -15.40 -13.53
C LEU A 133 -2.06 -16.41 -13.53
N GLU A 134 -2.29 -17.61 -13.01
CA GLU A 134 -1.27 -18.66 -12.97
C GLU A 134 -0.86 -19.11 -14.38
N LYS A 135 -1.82 -19.26 -15.29
CA LYS A 135 -1.53 -19.56 -16.70
C LYS A 135 -0.72 -18.45 -17.36
N ASN A 136 -1.05 -17.19 -17.13
CA ASN A 136 -0.35 -16.04 -17.70
C ASN A 136 1.07 -15.94 -17.15
N LEU A 137 1.26 -16.07 -15.83
CA LEU A 137 2.57 -16.07 -15.17
C LEU A 137 3.47 -17.22 -15.67
N ALA A 138 2.88 -18.39 -15.93
CA ALA A 138 3.63 -19.54 -16.45
C ALA A 138 3.89 -19.48 -17.97
N SER A 139 3.23 -18.59 -18.72
CA SER A 139 3.27 -18.59 -20.18
C SER A 139 4.65 -18.17 -20.72
N SER A 140 5.03 -18.76 -21.87
CA SER A 140 6.26 -18.39 -22.57
C SER A 140 6.25 -16.93 -23.05
N SER A 141 5.08 -16.38 -23.40
CA SER A 141 4.97 -14.99 -23.83
C SER A 141 5.33 -14.02 -22.70
N THR A 142 4.78 -14.25 -21.51
CA THR A 142 5.11 -13.48 -20.29
C THR A 142 6.60 -13.56 -19.95
N LYS A 143 7.20 -14.76 -20.02
CA LYS A 143 8.63 -14.95 -19.80
C LYS A 143 9.46 -14.11 -20.77
N VAL A 144 9.15 -14.16 -22.07
CA VAL A 144 9.85 -13.35 -23.07
C VAL A 144 9.63 -11.84 -22.83
N ASP A 145 8.42 -11.43 -22.46
CA ASP A 145 8.11 -10.04 -22.11
C ASP A 145 8.96 -9.51 -20.93
N MET A 146 9.13 -10.34 -19.88
CA MET A 146 9.99 -10.06 -18.72
C MET A 146 11.48 -9.98 -19.12
N LEU A 147 11.96 -10.92 -19.93
CA LEU A 147 13.32 -10.89 -20.48
C LEU A 147 13.59 -9.59 -21.25
N VAL A 148 12.67 -9.22 -22.14
CA VAL A 148 12.77 -8.00 -22.95
C VAL A 148 12.81 -6.76 -22.07
N ASN A 149 12.05 -6.71 -20.98
CA ASN A 149 12.10 -5.61 -20.03
C ASN A 149 13.42 -5.49 -19.28
N ARG A 150 14.02 -6.62 -18.88
CA ARG A 150 15.33 -6.62 -18.22
C ARG A 150 16.41 -6.14 -19.16
N GLY A 151 16.38 -6.63 -20.38
CA GLY A 151 17.28 -6.18 -21.43
C GLY A 151 17.14 -4.69 -21.72
N ALA A 152 15.91 -4.19 -21.76
CA ALA A 152 15.62 -2.77 -21.89
C ALA A 152 16.16 -1.95 -20.70
N GLY A 153 16.01 -2.47 -19.48
CA GLY A 153 16.60 -1.89 -18.27
C GLY A 153 18.11 -1.75 -18.39
N PHE A 154 18.78 -2.86 -18.69
CA PHE A 154 20.21 -2.88 -18.92
C PHE A 154 20.66 -1.85 -19.97
N VAL A 155 19.96 -1.74 -21.11
CA VAL A 155 20.29 -0.77 -22.15
C VAL A 155 20.15 0.66 -21.64
N PHE A 156 19.05 0.97 -20.96
CA PHE A 156 18.84 2.30 -20.38
C PHE A 156 19.93 2.67 -19.38
N ASP A 157 20.26 1.77 -18.46
CA ASP A 157 21.31 2.01 -17.47
C ASP A 157 22.68 2.16 -18.11
N TYR A 158 22.95 1.38 -19.15
CA TYR A 158 24.18 1.51 -19.91
C TYR A 158 24.26 2.89 -20.56
N LEU A 159 23.21 3.35 -21.22
CA LEU A 159 23.17 4.65 -21.92
C LEU A 159 23.25 5.84 -20.95
N THR A 160 22.62 5.73 -19.79
CA THR A 160 22.54 6.83 -18.81
C THR A 160 23.68 6.83 -17.79
N ARG A 161 24.53 5.80 -17.78
CA ARG A 161 25.71 5.71 -16.91
C ARG A 161 26.61 6.95 -17.05
N ASN A 162 27.25 7.33 -15.94
CA ASN A 162 28.22 8.44 -15.88
C ASN A 162 27.71 9.75 -16.51
N ASN A 163 26.48 10.17 -16.18
CA ASN A 163 25.88 11.39 -16.73
C ASN A 163 25.76 11.35 -18.27
N GLU A 164 25.26 10.22 -18.80
CA GLU A 164 24.98 10.00 -20.22
C GLU A 164 26.22 9.97 -21.14
N GLU A 165 27.42 9.71 -20.59
CA GLU A 165 28.68 9.61 -21.36
C GLU A 165 28.56 8.61 -22.51
N ASN A 166 28.11 7.38 -22.21
CA ASN A 166 27.94 6.30 -23.19
C ASN A 166 26.93 6.67 -24.29
N ARG A 167 25.82 7.32 -23.92
CA ARG A 167 24.81 7.80 -24.88
C ARG A 167 25.44 8.80 -25.85
N ASN A 168 26.15 9.80 -25.32
CA ASN A 168 26.76 10.85 -26.12
C ASN A 168 27.84 10.30 -27.05
N GLU A 169 28.66 9.37 -26.57
CA GLU A 169 29.70 8.71 -27.38
C GLU A 169 29.09 7.95 -28.57
N ILE A 170 28.02 7.16 -28.35
CA ILE A 170 27.37 6.42 -29.43
C ILE A 170 26.76 7.39 -30.45
N LEU A 171 26.10 8.46 -29.99
CA LEU A 171 25.52 9.48 -30.86
C LEU A 171 26.57 10.18 -31.71
N GLU A 172 27.70 10.57 -31.10
CA GLU A 172 28.82 11.18 -31.80
C GLU A 172 29.40 10.25 -32.87
N LYS A 173 29.58 8.96 -32.56
CA LYS A 173 30.04 7.95 -33.53
C LYS A 173 29.04 7.77 -34.68
N LEU A 174 27.73 7.79 -34.40
CA LEU A 174 26.69 7.71 -35.43
C LEU A 174 26.75 8.90 -36.38
N GLU A 175 26.89 10.12 -35.85
CA GLU A 175 26.94 11.34 -36.66
C GLU A 175 28.24 11.45 -37.47
N LYS A 176 29.38 11.10 -36.88
CA LYS A 176 30.69 11.21 -37.55
C LYS A 176 30.94 10.12 -38.59
N ASN A 177 30.53 8.87 -38.31
CA ASN A 177 30.93 7.72 -39.12
C ASN A 177 29.90 7.34 -40.20
N LEU A 178 28.71 7.93 -40.19
CA LEU A 178 27.62 7.63 -41.12
C LEU A 178 27.06 8.91 -41.77
N SER A 179 27.38 9.09 -43.05
CA SER A 179 26.75 10.09 -43.92
C SER A 179 25.98 9.38 -45.02
N PHE A 180 24.72 9.76 -45.19
CA PHE A 180 23.80 9.24 -46.21
C PHE A 180 23.06 10.41 -46.84
N ASP A 181 22.56 10.22 -48.06
CA ASP A 181 21.71 11.21 -48.70
C ASP A 181 20.44 11.44 -47.86
N GLU A 182 20.12 12.71 -47.65
CA GLU A 182 18.99 13.13 -46.83
C GLU A 182 17.69 12.47 -47.31
N GLY A 183 16.95 11.85 -46.39
CA GLY A 183 15.69 11.17 -46.72
C GLY A 183 15.83 9.81 -47.40
N SER A 184 17.05 9.33 -47.67
CA SER A 184 17.29 7.96 -48.10
C SER A 184 16.82 6.95 -47.03
N GLU A 185 16.56 5.70 -47.43
CA GLU A 185 16.16 4.66 -46.47
C GLU A 185 17.23 4.43 -45.38
N LEU A 186 18.52 4.57 -45.71
CA LEU A 186 19.60 4.45 -44.73
C LEU A 186 19.67 5.64 -43.77
N ASP A 187 19.37 6.85 -44.24
CA ASP A 187 19.26 8.02 -43.39
C ASP A 187 18.08 7.92 -42.42
N LYS A 188 16.92 7.42 -42.89
CA LYS A 188 15.77 7.13 -42.03
C LYS A 188 16.09 6.11 -40.94
N GLU A 189 16.80 5.02 -41.27
CA GLU A 189 17.23 4.03 -40.28
C GLU A 189 18.21 4.61 -39.25
N LYS A 190 19.19 5.42 -39.71
CA LYS A 190 20.13 6.14 -38.82
C LYS A 190 19.36 7.04 -37.85
N ASN A 191 18.43 7.84 -38.36
CA ASN A 191 17.64 8.76 -37.55
C ASN A 191 16.71 8.02 -36.58
N GLY A 192 16.16 6.87 -36.99
CA GLY A 192 15.40 5.98 -36.10
C GLY A 192 16.25 5.45 -34.95
N LEU A 193 17.47 4.98 -35.22
CA LEU A 193 18.40 4.53 -34.17
C LEU A 193 18.80 5.67 -33.24
N ILE A 194 19.06 6.87 -33.76
CA ILE A 194 19.34 8.08 -32.96
C ILE A 194 18.16 8.39 -32.03
N GLN A 195 16.92 8.31 -32.53
CA GLN A 195 15.73 8.51 -31.70
C GLN A 195 15.64 7.48 -30.58
N LEU A 196 15.86 6.19 -30.89
CA LEU A 196 15.86 5.14 -29.86
C LEU A 196 16.91 5.39 -28.77
N ILE A 197 18.13 5.81 -29.14
CA ILE A 197 19.23 6.07 -28.19
C ILE A 197 18.97 7.31 -27.31
N LYS A 198 18.33 8.34 -27.88
CA LYS A 198 17.96 9.58 -27.16
C LYS A 198 16.73 9.39 -26.26
N SER A 199 15.91 8.38 -26.55
CA SER A 199 14.67 8.15 -25.81
C SER A 199 14.93 7.72 -24.36
N ASN A 200 13.98 8.07 -23.49
CA ASN A 200 13.91 7.57 -22.12
C ASN A 200 12.66 6.68 -21.91
N GLU A 201 11.92 6.37 -22.98
CA GLU A 201 10.73 5.54 -22.96
C GLU A 201 11.11 4.05 -22.96
N ILE A 202 10.41 3.22 -22.17
CA ILE A 202 10.72 1.79 -22.06
C ILE A 202 10.50 1.10 -23.40
N LYS A 203 9.46 1.50 -24.14
CA LYS A 203 9.11 0.90 -25.43
C LYS A 203 10.27 1.02 -26.43
N ASP A 204 10.99 2.14 -26.39
CA ASP A 204 12.15 2.38 -27.25
C ASP A 204 13.36 1.58 -26.76
N MET A 205 13.58 1.52 -25.45
CA MET A 205 14.63 0.68 -24.85
C MET A 205 14.43 -0.81 -25.15
N ARG A 206 13.17 -1.29 -25.16
CA ARG A 206 12.82 -2.67 -25.56
C ARG A 206 13.21 -2.91 -27.02
N SER A 207 12.87 -1.98 -27.89
CA SER A 207 13.18 -2.06 -29.33
C SER A 207 14.69 -2.05 -29.57
N LEU A 208 15.41 -1.20 -28.83
CA LEU A 208 16.87 -1.14 -28.88
C LEU A 208 17.49 -2.44 -28.35
N TRP A 209 17.05 -2.96 -27.20
CA TRP A 209 17.57 -4.21 -26.67
C TRP A 209 17.32 -5.40 -27.59
N ILE A 210 16.12 -5.53 -28.19
CA ILE A 210 15.84 -6.59 -29.17
C ILE A 210 16.83 -6.53 -30.33
N THR A 211 17.16 -5.33 -30.79
CA THR A 211 18.17 -5.10 -31.82
C THR A 211 19.55 -5.56 -31.36
N ILE A 212 19.98 -5.17 -30.15
CA ILE A 212 21.26 -5.59 -29.57
C ILE A 212 21.34 -7.10 -29.36
N ASN A 213 20.29 -7.73 -28.82
CA ASN A 213 20.19 -9.17 -28.63
C ASN A 213 20.35 -9.91 -29.97
N HIS A 214 19.70 -9.44 -31.03
CA HIS A 214 19.85 -10.04 -32.35
C HIS A 214 21.25 -9.86 -32.95
N LEU A 215 21.84 -8.67 -32.79
CA LEU A 215 23.20 -8.39 -33.26
C LEU A 215 24.25 -9.23 -32.53
N SER A 216 24.00 -9.58 -31.27
CA SER A 216 24.86 -10.44 -30.43
C SER A 216 24.96 -11.90 -30.91
N GLY A 217 24.37 -12.25 -32.07
CA GLY A 217 24.48 -13.55 -32.71
C GLY A 217 25.54 -13.63 -33.80
N LYS A 218 25.21 -14.36 -34.88
CA LYS A 218 26.08 -14.53 -36.07
C LYS A 218 26.67 -13.22 -36.62
N PRO A 219 25.93 -12.09 -36.66
CA PRO A 219 26.51 -10.83 -37.13
C PRO A 219 27.77 -10.42 -36.34
N SER A 220 27.71 -10.41 -35.01
CA SER A 220 28.86 -9.99 -34.19
C SER A 220 30.06 -10.91 -34.31
N ILE A 221 29.85 -12.22 -34.49
CA ILE A 221 30.93 -13.18 -34.76
C ILE A 221 31.60 -12.89 -36.09
N ASN A 222 30.82 -12.69 -37.16
CA ASN A 222 31.35 -12.40 -38.50
C ASN A 222 32.24 -11.14 -38.49
N TYR A 223 31.86 -10.14 -37.69
CA TYR A 223 32.63 -8.91 -37.55
C TYR A 223 33.73 -8.98 -36.48
N GLY A 224 33.92 -10.10 -35.78
CA GLY A 224 34.97 -10.27 -34.76
C GLY A 224 34.73 -9.47 -33.48
N ILE A 225 33.48 -9.12 -33.19
CA ILE A 225 33.08 -8.39 -31.98
C ILE A 225 32.94 -9.36 -30.79
N LEU A 226 32.39 -10.55 -31.06
CA LEU A 226 32.18 -11.64 -30.09
C LEU A 226 32.82 -12.93 -30.61
N ASN A 227 33.24 -13.79 -29.67
CA ASN A 227 33.79 -15.11 -29.98
C ASN A 227 32.71 -16.19 -30.12
N GLU A 228 31.55 -16.00 -29.50
CA GLU A 228 30.44 -16.97 -29.48
C GLU A 228 29.08 -16.25 -29.44
N THR A 229 28.01 -16.98 -29.77
CA THR A 229 26.66 -16.40 -29.86
C THR A 229 26.07 -16.12 -28.49
N HIS A 230 25.57 -14.90 -28.30
CA HIS A 230 24.90 -14.45 -27.09
C HIS A 230 23.50 -13.93 -27.39
N VAL A 231 22.65 -14.81 -27.92
CA VAL A 231 21.28 -14.47 -28.33
C VAL A 231 20.27 -15.23 -27.49
N TYR A 232 19.31 -14.52 -26.94
CA TYR A 232 18.13 -15.10 -26.32
C TYR A 232 17.01 -15.29 -27.34
N LYS A 233 16.32 -16.42 -27.25
CA LYS A 233 15.18 -16.73 -28.11
C LYS A 233 13.97 -15.86 -27.74
N LEU A 234 13.45 -15.15 -28.73
CA LEU A 234 12.23 -14.35 -28.61
C LEU A 234 11.09 -15.04 -29.36
N ASN A 235 9.84 -14.79 -28.96
CA ASN A 235 8.67 -15.30 -29.68
C ASN A 235 8.39 -14.47 -30.96
N ALA A 236 7.50 -14.97 -31.82
CA ALA A 236 7.16 -14.33 -33.09
C ALA A 236 6.61 -12.90 -32.93
N ASP A 237 5.90 -12.61 -31.83
CA ASP A 237 5.31 -11.29 -31.55
C ASP A 237 6.37 -10.21 -31.34
N TRP A 238 7.52 -10.58 -30.80
CA TRP A 238 8.68 -9.69 -30.60
C TRP A 238 9.57 -9.62 -31.85
N ILE A 239 9.75 -10.74 -32.56
CA ILE A 239 10.54 -10.79 -33.79
C ILE A 239 9.87 -9.97 -34.90
N GLY A 240 8.56 -10.11 -35.09
CA GLY A 240 7.82 -9.47 -36.19
C GLY A 240 7.72 -7.95 -36.12
N ARG A 241 7.87 -7.36 -34.92
CA ARG A 241 7.74 -5.91 -34.69
C ARG A 241 9.06 -5.13 -34.85
N GLY A 242 10.22 -5.75 -34.67
CA GLY A 242 11.53 -5.06 -34.68
C GLY A 242 12.51 -5.46 -35.80
N LEU A 243 12.36 -6.64 -36.41
CA LEU A 243 13.41 -7.23 -37.25
C LEU A 243 13.17 -7.13 -38.77
N LYS A 244 12.65 -6.00 -39.26
CA LYS A 244 12.43 -5.83 -40.72
C LYS A 244 13.64 -5.36 -41.54
N ARG A 245 14.80 -5.02 -40.96
CA ARG A 245 15.92 -4.46 -41.76
C ARG A 245 17.31 -4.95 -41.33
N HIS A 246 17.52 -6.26 -41.51
CA HIS A 246 18.76 -6.96 -41.21
C HIS A 246 20.01 -6.34 -41.87
N TYR A 247 19.86 -5.67 -43.02
CA TYR A 247 20.97 -5.07 -43.76
C TYR A 247 21.62 -3.88 -43.03
N PHE A 248 20.85 -2.88 -42.61
CA PHE A 248 21.40 -1.67 -41.97
C PHE A 248 22.21 -2.03 -40.71
N TYR A 249 21.60 -2.72 -39.76
CA TYR A 249 22.27 -3.03 -38.50
C TYR A 249 23.48 -3.96 -38.69
N SER A 250 23.36 -5.03 -39.48
CA SER A 250 24.48 -5.96 -39.63
C SER A 250 25.60 -5.44 -40.54
N LYS A 251 25.30 -4.79 -41.68
CA LYS A 251 26.31 -4.38 -42.66
C LYS A 251 26.82 -2.96 -42.47
N THR A 252 25.99 -2.06 -41.93
CA THR A 252 26.33 -0.64 -41.78
C THR A 252 26.84 -0.34 -40.37
N ILE A 253 26.14 -0.82 -39.33
CA ILE A 253 26.48 -0.50 -37.93
C ILE A 253 27.64 -1.35 -37.41
N LEU A 254 27.63 -2.66 -37.65
CA LEU A 254 28.69 -3.57 -37.17
C LEU A 254 29.95 -3.62 -38.04
N ASN A 255 30.04 -2.79 -39.08
CA ASN A 255 31.23 -2.76 -39.92
C ASN A 255 32.48 -2.44 -39.06
N ARG A 256 33.52 -3.28 -39.16
CA ARG A 256 34.72 -3.32 -38.27
C ARG A 256 35.39 -1.96 -38.04
N ASN A 257 35.26 -1.02 -38.98
CA ASN A 257 35.90 0.28 -38.89
C ASN A 257 35.09 1.34 -38.14
N ARG A 258 33.84 1.05 -37.73
CA ARG A 258 32.93 2.07 -37.17
C ARG A 258 32.69 1.93 -35.67
N ASN A 259 32.75 0.71 -35.14
CA ASN A 259 32.64 0.37 -33.72
C ASN A 259 31.54 1.13 -32.93
N ILE A 260 30.37 1.33 -33.55
CA ILE A 260 29.31 2.20 -33.01
C ILE A 260 28.61 1.57 -31.81
N LEU A 261 28.17 0.31 -31.95
CA LEU A 261 27.46 -0.44 -30.90
C LEU A 261 28.32 -1.57 -30.29
N THR A 262 29.61 -1.62 -30.63
CA THR A 262 30.51 -2.72 -30.26
C THR A 262 30.55 -2.94 -28.75
N GLU A 263 30.74 -1.86 -27.98
CA GLU A 263 30.84 -1.97 -26.53
C GLU A 263 29.51 -2.39 -25.89
N LEU A 264 28.39 -1.78 -26.30
CA LEU A 264 27.06 -2.17 -25.82
C LEU A 264 26.75 -3.66 -26.11
N ILE A 265 27.14 -4.18 -27.27
CA ILE A 265 27.01 -5.60 -27.60
C ILE A 265 27.87 -6.47 -26.69
N GLN A 266 29.12 -6.07 -26.45
CA GLN A 266 30.03 -6.79 -25.56
C GLN A 266 29.50 -6.79 -24.12
N GLU A 267 29.04 -5.66 -23.60
CA GLU A 267 28.46 -5.57 -22.27
C GLU A 267 27.15 -6.35 -22.15
N ASN A 268 26.31 -6.37 -23.19
CA ASN A 268 25.11 -7.20 -23.25
C ASN A 268 25.47 -8.70 -23.21
N SER A 269 26.51 -9.11 -23.94
CA SER A 269 26.96 -10.52 -23.96
C SER A 269 27.46 -11.01 -22.59
N LYS A 270 27.96 -10.11 -21.75
CA LYS A 270 28.37 -10.40 -20.37
C LYS A 270 27.18 -10.54 -19.42
N GLN A 271 25.97 -10.11 -19.82
CA GLN A 271 24.78 -10.24 -18.98
C GLN A 271 24.21 -11.65 -19.07
N ASP A 272 24.06 -12.27 -17.91
CA ASP A 272 23.28 -13.49 -17.76
C ASP A 272 21.89 -13.15 -17.20
N PHE A 273 20.90 -13.03 -18.09
CA PHE A 273 19.53 -12.75 -17.70
C PHE A 273 18.82 -13.99 -17.13
N ASN A 274 19.38 -15.20 -17.29
CA ASN A 274 18.82 -16.45 -16.78
C ASN A 274 18.95 -16.54 -15.26
N ASP A 275 20.10 -16.08 -14.74
CA ASP A 275 20.41 -16.06 -13.31
C ASP A 275 19.82 -14.84 -12.57
N SER A 276 18.90 -14.11 -13.21
CA SER A 276 18.23 -12.96 -12.60
C SER A 276 16.92 -13.37 -11.91
N PHE A 277 16.76 -13.02 -10.63
CA PHE A 277 15.56 -13.30 -9.83
C PHE A 277 14.30 -12.68 -10.42
N ILE A 278 13.14 -13.33 -10.31
CA ILE A 278 11.83 -12.68 -10.57
C ILE A 278 11.71 -11.45 -9.66
N THR A 279 11.30 -10.30 -10.22
CA THR A 279 11.08 -9.07 -9.47
C THR A 279 9.59 -8.84 -9.19
N TYR A 280 9.28 -7.99 -8.23
CA TYR A 280 7.90 -7.57 -7.96
C TYR A 280 7.24 -6.96 -9.20
N ASP A 281 7.99 -6.11 -9.92
CA ASP A 281 7.50 -5.38 -11.10
C ASP A 281 7.14 -6.31 -12.27
N ASP A 282 7.86 -7.42 -12.41
CA ASP A 282 7.55 -8.47 -13.39
C ASP A 282 6.18 -9.10 -13.11
N VAL A 283 5.90 -9.42 -11.84
CA VAL A 283 4.65 -10.05 -11.41
C VAL A 283 3.49 -9.06 -11.43
N TYR A 284 3.75 -7.84 -10.94
CA TYR A 284 2.80 -6.74 -10.88
C TYR A 284 2.18 -6.46 -12.25
N ARG A 285 3.00 -6.29 -13.29
CA ARG A 285 2.53 -6.01 -14.66
C ARG A 285 1.56 -7.08 -15.20
N VAL A 286 1.89 -8.35 -14.97
CA VAL A 286 1.07 -9.48 -15.43
C VAL A 286 -0.22 -9.55 -14.65
N CYS A 287 -0.15 -9.37 -13.32
CA CYS A 287 -1.32 -9.39 -12.48
C CYS A 287 -2.26 -8.23 -12.81
N ASP A 288 -1.76 -6.99 -12.77
CA ASP A 288 -2.57 -5.80 -12.96
C ASP A 288 -3.29 -5.79 -14.31
N SER A 289 -2.60 -6.14 -15.40
CA SER A 289 -3.23 -6.28 -16.72
C SER A 289 -4.30 -7.38 -16.77
N THR A 290 -4.10 -8.48 -16.04
CA THR A 290 -5.10 -9.56 -15.94
C THR A 290 -6.32 -9.11 -15.11
N PHE A 291 -6.10 -8.35 -14.03
CA PHE A 291 -7.17 -7.78 -13.21
C PHE A 291 -7.98 -6.73 -13.96
N ASP A 292 -7.34 -5.87 -14.75
CA ASP A 292 -8.00 -4.82 -15.55
C ASP A 292 -9.11 -5.35 -16.45
N GLY A 293 -8.91 -6.53 -17.05
CA GLY A 293 -9.93 -7.21 -17.85
C GLY A 293 -11.13 -7.74 -17.04
N GLN A 294 -10.98 -7.95 -15.73
CA GLN A 294 -12.02 -8.56 -14.87
C GLN A 294 -12.68 -7.60 -13.87
N TYR A 295 -12.16 -6.39 -13.71
CA TYR A 295 -12.75 -5.37 -12.83
C TYR A 295 -14.23 -5.06 -13.10
N PRO A 296 -14.76 -5.10 -14.34
CA PRO A 296 -16.20 -4.91 -14.56
C PRO A 296 -17.08 -5.91 -13.80
N LYS A 297 -16.58 -7.13 -13.58
CA LYS A 297 -17.31 -8.20 -12.88
C LYS A 297 -17.03 -8.21 -11.38
N LEU A 298 -15.76 -8.12 -11.00
CA LEU A 298 -15.32 -8.29 -9.60
C LEU A 298 -15.14 -6.96 -8.85
N GLY A 299 -15.21 -5.83 -9.55
CA GLY A 299 -14.94 -4.51 -8.96
C GLY A 299 -15.96 -4.07 -7.91
N HIS A 300 -17.20 -4.57 -7.95
CA HIS A 300 -18.14 -4.32 -6.85
C HIS A 300 -17.71 -5.08 -5.58
N PHE A 301 -17.39 -6.37 -5.72
CA PHE A 301 -16.87 -7.20 -4.64
C PHE A 301 -15.63 -6.57 -3.99
N PHE A 302 -14.59 -6.23 -4.76
CA PHE A 302 -13.37 -5.61 -4.21
C PHE A 302 -13.64 -4.31 -3.45
N ARG A 303 -14.51 -3.44 -3.97
CA ARG A 303 -14.86 -2.18 -3.32
C ARG A 303 -15.60 -2.39 -2.01
N THR A 304 -16.53 -3.35 -1.97
CA THR A 304 -17.27 -3.68 -0.75
C THR A 304 -16.33 -4.24 0.31
N THR A 305 -15.48 -5.22 -0.03
CA THR A 305 -14.48 -5.79 0.88
C THR A 305 -13.53 -4.73 1.43
N HIS A 306 -12.99 -3.86 0.56
CA HIS A 306 -12.13 -2.75 0.98
C HIS A 306 -12.85 -1.81 1.97
N ARG A 307 -14.11 -1.44 1.70
CA ARG A 307 -14.90 -0.58 2.60
C ARG A 307 -15.14 -1.24 3.95
N THR A 308 -15.45 -2.53 3.99
CA THR A 308 -15.64 -3.29 5.23
C THR A 308 -14.37 -3.27 6.08
N ILE A 309 -13.21 -3.62 5.50
CA ILE A 309 -11.92 -3.60 6.21
C ILE A 309 -11.59 -2.19 6.70
N LYS A 310 -11.78 -1.17 5.86
CA LYS A 310 -11.55 0.22 6.21
C LYS A 310 -12.39 0.67 7.40
N LEU A 311 -13.68 0.32 7.44
CA LEU A 311 -14.57 0.67 8.55
C LEU A 311 -14.17 -0.03 9.84
N ILE A 312 -13.79 -1.31 9.77
CA ILE A 312 -13.24 -2.04 10.93
C ILE A 312 -11.99 -1.33 11.45
N ASN A 313 -11.03 -1.00 10.57
CA ASN A 313 -9.81 -0.29 10.93
C ASN A 313 -10.07 1.09 11.55
N GLN A 314 -11.00 1.85 10.98
CA GLN A 314 -11.33 3.19 11.46
C GLN A 314 -12.01 3.14 12.83
N HIS A 315 -12.98 2.25 13.01
CA HIS A 315 -13.81 2.22 14.20
C HIS A 315 -13.09 1.60 15.40
N PHE A 316 -12.28 0.56 15.17
CA PHE A 316 -11.59 -0.18 16.23
C PHE A 316 -10.09 0.10 16.31
N SER A 317 -9.63 1.22 15.75
CA SER A 317 -8.20 1.62 15.78
C SER A 317 -7.56 1.66 17.17
N ASN A 318 -8.35 1.90 18.22
CA ASN A 318 -7.89 1.95 19.62
C ASN A 318 -8.28 0.71 20.44
N ASP A 319 -9.02 -0.24 19.87
CA ASP A 319 -9.48 -1.46 20.53
C ASP A 319 -9.01 -2.68 19.73
N ILE A 320 -7.82 -3.16 20.07
CA ILE A 320 -7.13 -4.25 19.36
C ILE A 320 -7.96 -5.54 19.42
N GLU A 321 -8.65 -5.81 20.52
CA GLU A 321 -9.43 -7.03 20.67
C GLU A 321 -10.69 -7.01 19.80
N GLU A 322 -11.44 -5.91 19.82
CA GLU A 322 -12.59 -5.73 18.94
C GLU A 322 -12.19 -5.73 17.45
N HIS A 323 -11.06 -5.06 17.12
CA HIS A 323 -10.50 -5.08 15.77
C HIS A 323 -10.22 -6.51 15.31
N ARG A 324 -9.50 -7.29 16.14
CA ARG A 324 -9.16 -8.69 15.86
C ARG A 324 -10.41 -9.55 15.70
N GLN A 325 -11.43 -9.36 16.53
CA GLN A 325 -12.69 -10.09 16.43
C GLN A 325 -13.41 -9.83 15.10
N HIS A 326 -13.50 -8.57 14.67
CA HIS A 326 -14.22 -8.24 13.43
C HIS A 326 -13.43 -8.63 12.17
N ILE A 327 -12.10 -8.48 12.16
CA ILE A 327 -11.25 -9.00 11.08
C ILE A 327 -11.34 -10.52 11.02
N GLY A 328 -11.26 -11.21 12.17
CA GLY A 328 -11.40 -12.66 12.24
C GLY A 328 -12.76 -13.14 11.74
N LEU A 329 -13.84 -12.45 12.12
CA LEU A 329 -15.19 -12.74 11.64
C LEU A 329 -15.29 -12.57 10.12
N LEU A 330 -14.80 -11.45 9.58
CA LEU A 330 -14.78 -11.24 8.13
C LEU A 330 -13.98 -12.33 7.41
N ARG A 331 -12.77 -12.64 7.91
CA ARG A 331 -11.90 -13.66 7.31
C ARG A 331 -12.55 -15.05 7.32
N ALA A 332 -13.24 -15.42 8.40
CA ALA A 332 -13.91 -16.72 8.53
C ALA A 332 -15.04 -16.93 7.50
N GLN A 333 -15.60 -15.84 6.95
CA GLN A 333 -16.63 -15.89 5.91
C GLN A 333 -16.07 -15.95 4.48
N ILE A 334 -14.76 -15.79 4.32
CA ILE A 334 -14.11 -15.69 3.02
C ILE A 334 -13.42 -17.03 2.70
N PRO A 335 -13.78 -17.71 1.60
CA PRO A 335 -13.07 -18.91 1.15
C PRO A 335 -11.59 -18.64 0.87
N ASP A 336 -10.74 -19.65 1.01
CA ASP A 336 -9.29 -19.50 0.85
C ASP A 336 -8.90 -19.00 -0.55
N GLU A 337 -9.60 -19.44 -1.59
CA GLU A 337 -9.39 -19.02 -2.98
C GLU A 337 -9.69 -17.52 -3.14
N ILE A 338 -10.74 -17.03 -2.49
CA ILE A 338 -11.09 -15.60 -2.49
C ILE A 338 -10.08 -14.80 -1.68
N ALA A 339 -9.57 -15.33 -0.57
CA ALA A 339 -8.50 -14.69 0.19
C ALA A 339 -7.24 -14.51 -0.67
N VAL A 340 -6.87 -15.52 -1.45
CA VAL A 340 -5.75 -15.43 -2.42
C VAL A 340 -6.01 -14.33 -3.44
N LEU A 341 -7.21 -14.29 -4.01
CA LEU A 341 -7.56 -13.25 -4.96
C LEU A 341 -7.46 -11.84 -4.35
N LEU A 342 -7.93 -11.66 -3.11
CA LEU A 342 -7.81 -10.41 -2.38
C LEU A 342 -6.35 -10.03 -2.14
N PHE A 343 -5.48 -10.98 -1.80
CA PHE A 343 -4.05 -10.74 -1.69
C PHE A 343 -3.45 -10.25 -3.01
N TYR A 344 -3.71 -10.94 -4.12
CA TYR A 344 -3.20 -10.53 -5.44
C TYR A 344 -3.73 -9.15 -5.85
N ASN A 345 -4.99 -8.85 -5.55
CA ASN A 345 -5.55 -7.52 -5.78
C ASN A 345 -4.82 -6.46 -4.94
N ALA A 346 -4.71 -6.70 -3.63
CA ALA A 346 -4.13 -5.76 -2.68
C ALA A 346 -2.64 -5.48 -2.90
N PHE A 347 -1.91 -6.49 -3.39
CA PHE A 347 -0.44 -6.43 -3.52
C PHE A 347 0.04 -6.21 -4.96
N TYR A 348 -0.67 -6.71 -5.99
CA TYR A 348 -0.19 -6.67 -7.38
C TYR A 348 -1.09 -5.88 -8.35
N SER A 349 -2.06 -5.10 -7.87
CA SER A 349 -2.92 -4.27 -8.74
C SER A 349 -2.95 -2.80 -8.34
N GLU A 350 -2.94 -1.90 -9.33
CA GLU A 350 -3.04 -0.44 -9.14
C GLU A 350 -4.31 -0.08 -8.36
N ARG A 351 -5.47 -0.57 -8.82
CA ARG A 351 -6.75 -0.22 -8.18
C ARG A 351 -6.95 -0.91 -6.83
N GLY A 352 -6.15 -1.95 -6.55
CA GLY A 352 -6.15 -2.67 -5.27
C GLY A 352 -5.23 -2.08 -4.21
N LEU A 353 -4.35 -1.13 -4.54
CA LEU A 353 -3.42 -0.50 -3.58
C LEU A 353 -4.12 0.08 -2.35
N GLY A 354 -5.32 0.65 -2.54
CA GLY A 354 -6.15 1.13 -1.44
C GLY A 354 -6.50 0.03 -0.43
N MET A 355 -6.83 -1.16 -0.92
CA MET A 355 -7.08 -2.34 -0.08
C MET A 355 -5.78 -2.81 0.60
N GLY A 356 -4.66 -2.80 -0.12
CA GLY A 356 -3.34 -3.12 0.43
C GLY A 356 -2.99 -2.30 1.68
N ILE A 357 -3.24 -0.99 1.63
CA ILE A 357 -3.03 -0.09 2.78
C ILE A 357 -3.84 -0.52 4.00
N GLU A 358 -5.12 -0.83 3.79
CA GLU A 358 -6.02 -1.21 4.87
C GLU A 358 -5.67 -2.60 5.44
N MET A 359 -5.16 -3.50 4.61
CA MET A 359 -4.77 -4.85 5.02
C MET A 359 -3.41 -4.92 5.73
N ILE A 360 -2.52 -3.94 5.58
CA ILE A 360 -1.24 -3.95 6.30
C ILE A 360 -1.48 -4.01 7.81
N SER A 361 -0.76 -4.91 8.48
CA SER A 361 -0.88 -5.19 9.92
C SER A 361 -2.30 -5.49 10.39
N SER A 362 -3.12 -6.14 9.56
CA SER A 362 -4.52 -6.45 9.91
C SER A 362 -4.71 -7.86 10.48
N ASN A 363 -3.75 -8.77 10.30
CA ASN A 363 -3.91 -10.21 10.52
C ASN A 363 -5.02 -10.85 9.67
N PHE A 364 -5.46 -10.18 8.59
CA PHE A 364 -6.54 -10.70 7.75
C PHE A 364 -6.22 -12.08 7.17
N PHE A 365 -4.97 -12.36 6.79
CA PHE A 365 -4.56 -13.66 6.23
C PHE A 365 -4.07 -14.67 7.28
N GLY A 366 -4.21 -14.36 8.56
CA GLY A 366 -3.62 -15.12 9.67
C GLY A 366 -2.65 -14.27 10.49
N ASP A 367 -2.21 -14.81 11.62
CA ASP A 367 -1.21 -14.23 12.50
C ASP A 367 0.19 -14.86 12.27
N LEU A 368 1.19 -14.42 13.03
CA LEU A 368 2.57 -14.93 12.90
C LEU A 368 2.71 -16.43 13.21
N HIS A 369 1.81 -17.02 13.99
CA HIS A 369 1.84 -18.44 14.35
C HIS A 369 1.28 -19.34 13.23
N ASP A 370 0.48 -18.76 12.34
CA ASP A 370 -0.06 -19.47 11.18
C ASP A 370 1.00 -19.76 10.11
N PHE A 371 2.06 -18.94 10.02
CA PHE A 371 3.11 -19.09 9.02
C PHE A 371 4.32 -19.85 9.57
N LYS A 372 4.51 -21.10 9.11
CA LYS A 372 5.66 -21.91 9.49
C LYS A 372 6.66 -21.99 8.35
N PHE A 373 7.78 -21.28 8.48
CA PHE A 373 8.88 -21.30 7.51
C PHE A 373 10.01 -22.26 7.92
N ASP A 374 10.65 -22.87 6.92
CA ASP A 374 11.83 -23.69 7.10
C ASP A 374 13.10 -22.83 7.26
N LYS A 375 13.54 -22.64 8.50
CA LYS A 375 14.71 -21.81 8.82
C LYS A 375 16.05 -22.43 8.40
N SER A 376 16.10 -23.72 8.05
CA SER A 376 17.35 -24.37 7.63
C SER A 376 17.79 -23.98 6.22
N LYS A 377 17.00 -23.18 5.49
CA LYS A 377 17.26 -22.80 4.09
C LYS A 377 17.58 -21.31 3.91
N MET A 378 18.05 -20.61 4.94
CA MET A 378 18.45 -19.21 4.83
C MET A 378 19.45 -19.00 3.67
N PRO A 379 19.30 -17.92 2.88
CA PRO A 379 18.41 -16.76 3.09
C PRO A 379 16.93 -16.98 2.65
N ILE A 380 16.60 -18.16 2.15
CA ILE A 380 15.31 -18.49 1.55
C ILE A 380 14.36 -19.09 2.58
N TYR A 381 13.22 -18.43 2.82
CA TYR A 381 12.15 -18.93 3.65
C TYR A 381 11.17 -19.76 2.81
N LYS A 382 11.29 -21.08 2.90
CA LYS A 382 10.33 -22.01 2.31
C LYS A 382 9.15 -22.23 3.27
N LEU A 383 7.91 -22.08 2.80
CA LEU A 383 6.72 -22.35 3.61
C LEU A 383 6.59 -23.87 3.82
N LYS A 384 6.43 -24.30 5.07
CA LYS A 384 6.06 -25.68 5.42
C LYS A 384 4.55 -25.86 5.42
N SER A 385 3.84 -24.90 5.99
CA SER A 385 2.38 -24.90 6.10
C SER A 385 1.87 -23.51 6.45
N SER A 386 0.65 -23.20 6.01
CA SER A 386 -0.19 -22.12 6.52
C SER A 386 -1.59 -22.66 6.84
N GLN A 387 -2.19 -22.24 7.96
CA GLN A 387 -3.53 -22.70 8.36
C GLN A 387 -4.65 -21.99 7.61
N HIS A 388 -4.41 -20.75 7.18
CA HIS A 388 -5.43 -19.84 6.65
C HIS A 388 -5.07 -19.25 5.29
N PHE A 389 -4.05 -19.78 4.62
CA PHE A 389 -3.69 -19.35 3.28
C PHE A 389 -3.14 -20.54 2.48
N GLN A 390 -4.03 -21.21 1.75
CA GLN A 390 -3.64 -22.35 0.91
C GLN A 390 -2.94 -21.86 -0.36
N THR A 391 -1.67 -22.22 -0.51
CA THR A 391 -0.84 -21.83 -1.65
C THR A 391 -0.58 -22.95 -2.65
N ASN A 392 -1.28 -24.08 -2.49
CA ASN A 392 -1.09 -25.26 -3.34
C ASN A 392 -1.32 -24.91 -4.81
N GLY A 393 -0.29 -25.12 -5.63
CA GLY A 393 -0.34 -24.88 -7.08
C GLY A 393 -0.04 -23.44 -7.53
N MET A 394 0.30 -22.52 -6.62
CA MET A 394 0.69 -21.15 -7.01
C MET A 394 2.17 -21.05 -7.37
N SER A 395 2.44 -20.33 -8.46
CA SER A 395 3.78 -20.08 -9.01
C SER A 395 4.74 -19.39 -8.02
N LEU A 396 4.21 -18.65 -7.05
CA LEU A 396 4.96 -17.83 -6.10
C LEU A 396 4.54 -18.10 -4.64
N ALA A 397 4.11 -19.33 -4.33
CA ALA A 397 3.60 -19.73 -3.02
C ALA A 397 4.46 -19.27 -1.83
N ASP A 398 5.76 -19.59 -1.86
CA ASP A 398 6.71 -19.26 -0.78
C ASP A 398 6.91 -17.74 -0.65
N GLN A 399 7.06 -17.07 -1.78
CA GLN A 399 7.23 -15.62 -1.87
C GLN A 399 6.02 -14.86 -1.34
N ASN A 400 4.83 -15.21 -1.83
CA ASN A 400 3.58 -14.59 -1.44
C ASN A 400 3.32 -14.80 0.06
N SER A 401 3.59 -16.00 0.58
CA SER A 401 3.42 -16.29 2.01
C SER A 401 4.38 -15.48 2.88
N TYR A 402 5.62 -15.29 2.42
CA TYR A 402 6.57 -14.41 3.11
C TYR A 402 6.09 -12.96 3.13
N VAL A 403 5.64 -12.43 1.98
CA VAL A 403 5.06 -11.09 1.88
C VAL A 403 3.86 -10.94 2.83
N ILE A 404 2.95 -11.91 2.84
CA ILE A 404 1.81 -11.93 3.77
C ILE A 404 2.28 -11.88 5.21
N CYS A 405 3.19 -12.78 5.59
CA CYS A 405 3.76 -12.82 6.93
C CYS A 405 4.41 -11.48 7.32
N LYS A 406 5.15 -10.83 6.41
CA LYS A 406 5.90 -9.62 6.72
C LYS A 406 5.07 -8.35 6.75
N LEU A 407 4.15 -8.17 5.80
CA LEU A 407 3.40 -6.91 5.64
C LEU A 407 1.98 -6.95 6.21
N PHE A 408 1.31 -8.09 6.10
CA PHE A 408 -0.12 -8.17 6.34
C PHE A 408 -0.47 -8.79 7.70
N THR A 409 0.46 -9.50 8.34
CA THR A 409 0.37 -9.83 9.78
C THR A 409 0.78 -8.64 10.63
N GLN A 410 0.30 -8.60 11.87
CA GLN A 410 0.65 -7.59 12.85
C GLN A 410 1.99 -7.93 13.49
N ASN A 411 3.02 -7.16 13.14
CA ASN A 411 4.34 -7.20 13.75
C ASN A 411 4.93 -5.78 13.87
N ASP A 412 6.04 -5.62 14.59
CA ASP A 412 6.60 -4.29 14.85
C ASP A 412 6.99 -3.55 13.55
N GLU A 413 7.52 -4.27 12.55
CA GLU A 413 7.93 -3.69 11.26
C GLU A 413 6.73 -3.22 10.46
N SER A 414 5.68 -4.04 10.36
CA SER A 414 4.48 -3.74 9.60
C SER A 414 3.67 -2.61 10.24
N ILE A 415 3.57 -2.57 11.58
CA ILE A 415 2.88 -1.50 12.32
C ILE A 415 3.60 -0.18 12.11
N LYS A 416 4.93 -0.20 12.27
CA LYS A 416 5.77 0.98 12.04
C LYS A 416 5.58 1.50 10.62
N PHE A 417 5.66 0.62 9.63
CA PHE A 417 5.46 0.98 8.24
C PHE A 417 4.07 1.59 7.98
N LYS A 418 3.00 1.00 8.51
CA LYS A 418 1.63 1.55 8.40
C LYS A 418 1.55 2.97 8.96
N ASN A 419 2.13 3.19 10.13
CA ASN A 419 2.13 4.50 10.79
C ASN A 419 2.93 5.55 9.99
N ASP A 420 4.11 5.17 9.50
CA ASP A 420 4.95 6.03 8.66
C ASP A 420 4.24 6.41 7.35
N PHE A 421 3.59 5.43 6.70
CA PHE A 421 2.78 5.66 5.51
C PHE A 421 1.60 6.61 5.77
N LEU A 422 0.82 6.37 6.84
CA LEU A 422 -0.31 7.23 7.20
C LEU A 422 0.14 8.66 7.54
N LYS A 423 1.31 8.81 8.18
CA LYS A 423 1.91 10.12 8.45
C LYS A 423 2.33 10.82 7.15
N ALA A 424 2.98 10.12 6.23
CA ALA A 424 3.37 10.64 4.93
C ALA A 424 2.14 11.09 4.12
N LYS A 425 1.08 10.28 4.12
CA LYS A 425 -0.20 10.61 3.46
C LYS A 425 -0.83 11.90 4.01
N ARG A 426 -0.95 12.02 5.33
CA ARG A 426 -1.47 13.24 5.97
C ARG A 426 -0.65 14.49 5.65
N ASN A 427 0.67 14.35 5.52
CA ASN A 427 1.55 15.47 5.18
C ASN A 427 1.42 15.86 3.70
N ASN A 428 1.28 14.89 2.80
CA ASN A 428 1.11 15.17 1.37
C ASN A 428 -0.25 15.84 1.10
N ASP A 429 -1.32 15.36 1.74
CA ASP A 429 -2.65 15.98 1.65
C ASP A 429 -2.59 17.45 2.10
N ARG A 430 -1.87 17.76 3.19
CA ARG A 430 -1.69 19.14 3.66
C ARG A 430 -0.92 20.01 2.66
N ASN A 431 0.16 19.51 2.07
CA ASN A 431 0.96 20.26 1.11
C ASN A 431 0.20 20.50 -0.21
N PHE A 432 -0.66 19.57 -0.62
CA PHE A 432 -1.53 19.72 -1.79
C PHE A 432 -2.56 20.85 -1.62
N PHE A 433 -3.04 21.10 -0.39
CA PHE A 433 -3.91 22.25 -0.08
C PHE A 433 -3.17 23.61 -0.10
N TYR A 434 -1.85 23.63 0.07
CA TYR A 434 -1.05 24.88 -0.01
C TYR A 434 -0.48 25.14 -1.42
N SER A 435 -0.39 24.14 -2.29
CA SER A 435 0.20 24.27 -3.63
C SER A 435 -0.77 24.73 -4.74
N GLN A 436 -2.04 24.99 -4.44
CA GLN A 436 -3.02 25.45 -5.44
C GLN A 436 -2.84 26.92 -5.89
N ASN A 437 -1.79 27.64 -5.46
CA ASN A 437 -1.52 29.02 -5.87
C ASN A 437 -0.08 29.27 -6.35
N ILE A 438 0.68 28.25 -6.74
CA ILE A 438 2.05 28.45 -7.24
C ILE A 438 2.18 27.79 -8.63
N PRO A 439 2.55 28.53 -9.68
CA PRO A 439 2.75 27.96 -11.00
C PRO A 439 3.94 26.99 -10.96
N PHE A 440 3.74 25.82 -11.58
CA PHE A 440 4.71 24.74 -11.71
C PHE A 440 6.10 25.26 -12.11
N LYS A 441 7.05 25.15 -11.17
CA LYS A 441 8.49 25.21 -11.46
C LYS A 441 9.09 23.85 -11.10
N GLU A 442 9.86 23.34 -12.06
CA GLU A 442 10.75 22.17 -12.14
C GLU A 442 10.84 21.16 -10.97
N PRO A 443 11.00 19.86 -11.29
CA PRO A 443 11.01 18.80 -10.29
C PRO A 443 12.18 18.95 -9.32
N ILE A 444 11.84 19.10 -8.04
CA ILE A 444 12.77 19.17 -6.91
C ILE A 444 13.41 17.80 -6.71
N ASN A 445 14.74 17.78 -6.63
CA ASN A 445 15.55 16.60 -6.27
C ASN A 445 15.28 16.21 -4.80
N ILE A 446 14.38 15.26 -4.55
CA ILE A 446 13.97 14.82 -3.20
C ILE A 446 14.99 13.87 -2.53
N LEU A 447 16.08 13.50 -3.21
CA LEU A 447 17.01 12.46 -2.76
C LEU A 447 17.91 12.82 -1.55
N GLU A 448 17.96 14.07 -1.10
CA GLU A 448 18.87 14.46 0.01
C GLU A 448 18.27 14.29 1.42
N SER A 449 16.96 14.05 1.56
CA SER A 449 16.30 14.09 2.89
C SER A 449 16.16 12.75 3.63
N THR A 450 16.57 11.62 3.03
CA THR A 450 16.44 10.28 3.65
C THR A 450 17.77 9.52 3.70
N LYS A 451 18.77 10.10 4.37
CA LYS A 451 19.90 9.33 4.91
C LYS A 451 19.45 8.53 6.15
N LEU A 452 18.74 7.43 5.93
CA LEU A 452 18.57 6.38 6.94
C LEU A 452 19.87 5.56 7.00
N LYS A 453 20.55 5.61 8.15
CA LYS A 453 21.71 4.78 8.48
C LYS A 453 21.29 3.30 8.45
N PHE A 454 21.56 2.61 7.35
CA PHE A 454 21.46 1.15 7.30
C PHE A 454 22.70 0.53 7.95
N LEU A 455 22.47 -0.21 9.03
CA LEU A 455 23.47 -1.03 9.70
C LEU A 455 23.87 -2.19 8.77
N GLY A 456 25.19 -2.39 8.64
CA GLY A 456 25.77 -3.38 7.75
C GLY A 456 25.52 -4.81 8.22
N PHE A 457 25.29 -5.69 7.25
CA PHE A 457 25.86 -7.03 7.09
C PHE A 457 25.14 -7.65 5.89
N LEU A 458 25.82 -7.72 4.73
CA LEU A 458 25.66 -8.71 3.64
C LEU A 458 26.56 -8.28 2.46
N PRO A 459 27.48 -9.13 1.98
CA PRO A 459 28.31 -8.83 0.82
C PRO A 459 27.61 -9.32 -0.46
N PHE A 460 26.58 -8.61 -0.92
CA PHE A 460 26.07 -8.79 -2.28
C PHE A 460 25.88 -7.43 -2.93
N LYS A 461 26.97 -6.95 -3.55
CA LYS A 461 26.97 -5.74 -4.37
C LYS A 461 26.63 -6.13 -5.81
N LYS A 462 25.35 -6.35 -6.07
CA LYS A 462 24.71 -6.07 -7.36
C LYS A 462 23.44 -5.29 -7.02
N ILE A 463 23.57 -3.97 -7.08
CA ILE A 463 22.45 -3.04 -6.99
C ILE A 463 21.64 -3.29 -8.26
N ASP A 464 20.42 -3.81 -8.13
CA ASP A 464 19.48 -3.77 -9.24
C ASP A 464 19.33 -2.30 -9.67
N PRO A 465 19.43 -2.02 -10.97
CA PRO A 465 19.44 -0.64 -11.44
C PRO A 465 18.13 0.08 -11.04
N PRO A 466 18.19 1.22 -10.34
CA PRO A 466 16.99 1.84 -9.78
C PRO A 466 16.07 2.57 -10.77
N TYR A 467 16.30 2.52 -12.09
CA TYR A 467 15.81 3.61 -12.96
C TYR A 467 15.07 3.23 -14.24
N LEU A 468 14.42 2.06 -14.27
CA LEU A 468 13.39 1.76 -15.28
C LEU A 468 11.95 1.83 -14.76
N ILE A 469 11.72 2.65 -13.73
CA ILE A 469 10.40 2.89 -13.14
C ILE A 469 9.58 3.89 -13.99
N LYS A 470 10.18 4.57 -14.97
CA LYS A 470 9.51 5.65 -15.72
C LYS A 470 8.32 5.24 -16.59
N GLU A 471 8.20 3.97 -16.97
CA GLU A 471 7.02 3.48 -17.73
C GLU A 471 6.21 2.42 -16.94
N LEU A 472 6.76 1.88 -15.85
CA LEU A 472 5.95 1.51 -14.68
C LEU A 472 5.62 2.78 -13.89
N ASP A 473 5.12 3.78 -14.62
CA ASP A 473 4.36 4.91 -14.11
C ASP A 473 3.01 4.35 -13.63
N LEU A 474 3.08 3.42 -12.66
CA LEU A 474 2.16 3.41 -11.54
C LEU A 474 1.97 4.88 -11.23
N ARG A 475 0.81 5.45 -11.58
CA ARG A 475 0.51 6.89 -11.43
C ARG A 475 0.41 7.18 -9.93
N THR A 476 1.52 7.04 -9.25
CA THR A 476 1.65 6.91 -7.82
C THR A 476 2.44 8.11 -7.39
N ASP A 477 1.72 9.21 -7.32
CA ASP A 477 2.17 10.42 -6.69
C ASP A 477 2.32 10.20 -5.16
N GLY A 478 3.41 10.73 -4.61
CA GLY A 478 3.67 10.81 -3.18
C GLY A 478 3.56 9.47 -2.41
N PRO A 479 2.58 9.29 -1.50
CA PRO A 479 2.51 8.15 -0.59
C PRO A 479 2.47 6.79 -1.28
N ASN A 480 1.81 6.66 -2.43
CA ASN A 480 1.65 5.36 -3.09
C ASN A 480 3.00 4.79 -3.56
N LEU A 481 3.96 5.64 -3.93
CA LEU A 481 5.32 5.22 -4.27
C LEU A 481 6.05 4.60 -3.07
N LEU A 482 5.84 5.16 -1.85
CA LEU A 482 6.39 4.59 -0.61
C LEU A 482 5.83 3.17 -0.36
N LEU A 483 4.55 2.96 -0.63
CA LEU A 483 3.91 1.65 -0.52
C LEU A 483 4.50 0.63 -1.49
N VAL A 484 4.55 1.00 -2.77
CA VAL A 484 5.07 0.13 -3.83
C VAL A 484 6.53 -0.20 -3.58
N ASN A 485 7.34 0.76 -3.14
CA ASN A 485 8.74 0.50 -2.81
C ASN A 485 8.88 -0.48 -1.64
N LYS A 486 8.00 -0.39 -0.63
CA LYS A 486 7.98 -1.38 0.43
C LYS A 486 7.54 -2.77 -0.06
N PHE A 487 6.60 -2.82 -0.99
CA PHE A 487 6.19 -4.08 -1.63
C PHE A 487 7.34 -4.71 -2.41
N ARG A 488 8.08 -3.92 -3.20
CA ARG A 488 9.30 -4.35 -3.89
C ARG A 488 10.35 -4.89 -2.92
N GLU A 489 10.62 -4.14 -1.85
CA GLU A 489 11.60 -4.51 -0.81
C GLU A 489 11.28 -5.87 -0.18
N VAL A 490 10.05 -6.03 0.35
CA VAL A 490 9.65 -7.29 1.02
C VAL A 490 9.53 -8.44 0.02
N PHE A 491 9.10 -8.17 -1.21
CA PHE A 491 9.13 -9.19 -2.26
C PHE A 491 10.57 -9.65 -2.54
N PHE A 492 11.52 -8.73 -2.64
CA PHE A 492 12.91 -9.07 -2.92
C PHE A 492 13.55 -9.90 -1.80
N GLU A 493 13.24 -9.62 -0.54
CA GLU A 493 13.80 -10.31 0.64
C GLU A 493 13.68 -11.85 0.61
N ASN A 494 12.67 -12.40 -0.07
CA ASN A 494 12.47 -13.85 -0.19
C ASN A 494 12.46 -14.34 -1.64
N SER A 495 12.98 -13.56 -2.59
CA SER A 495 12.96 -13.95 -4.01
C SER A 495 13.84 -15.18 -4.23
N THR A 496 13.19 -16.26 -4.64
CA THR A 496 13.77 -17.61 -4.74
C THR A 496 13.77 -18.15 -6.15
N ARG A 497 12.98 -17.54 -7.02
CA ARG A 497 12.73 -18.05 -8.35
C ARG A 497 13.63 -17.31 -9.33
N TYR A 498 14.44 -18.09 -10.02
CA TYR A 498 15.24 -17.65 -11.16
C TYR A 498 14.53 -18.05 -12.45
N TYR A 499 14.84 -17.36 -13.54
CA TYR A 499 14.45 -17.79 -14.88
C TYR A 499 15.47 -18.75 -15.50
N LYS A 500 16.28 -19.43 -14.67
CA LYS A 500 17.41 -20.22 -15.12
C LYS A 500 17.04 -21.25 -16.20
N ASP A 501 15.86 -21.83 -16.05
CA ASP A 501 15.31 -22.84 -16.96
C ASP A 501 14.30 -22.27 -17.98
N ASP A 502 14.01 -20.98 -17.91
CA ASP A 502 12.89 -20.35 -18.60
C ASP A 502 13.29 -19.58 -19.87
N PHE A 503 14.58 -19.23 -20.02
CA PHE A 503 15.10 -18.55 -21.20
C PHE A 503 16.05 -19.47 -21.98
N GLU A 504 15.63 -19.84 -23.19
CA GLU A 504 16.48 -20.57 -24.12
C GLU A 504 17.50 -19.61 -24.76
N LYS A 505 18.76 -19.70 -24.34
CA LYS A 505 19.88 -19.11 -25.07
C LYS A 505 20.22 -20.01 -26.25
N TYR A 506 20.53 -19.43 -27.41
CA TYR A 506 21.06 -20.21 -28.52
C TYR A 506 22.45 -20.73 -28.14
N ASN A 507 22.53 -22.02 -27.81
CA ASN A 507 23.77 -22.78 -27.82
C ASN A 507 23.91 -23.38 -29.23
N ILE A 508 24.41 -22.58 -30.18
CA ILE A 508 24.69 -23.06 -31.55
C ILE A 508 26.18 -23.33 -31.68
#